data_AF-A0A9P6RYJ0-F1
#
_entry.id   AF-A0A9P6RYJ0-F1
#
_cell.length_a   1.000
_cell.length_b   1.000
_cell.length_c   1.000
_cell.angle_alpha   90.00
_cell.angle_beta   90.00
_cell.angle_gamma   90.00
#
_symmetry.space_group_name_H-M   'P 1'
#
loop_
_entity.id
_entity.type
_entity.pdbx_description
1 polymer ?
#
loop_
_entity_poly.entity_id
_entity_poly.type
_entity_poly.pdbx_seq_one_letter_code
_entity_poly.pdbx_strand_id
1 'polypeptide(L)'
;MTAAVAAVLVPSLTSAQSNNATLSILSNNVYFLSHNLYPNWGQVTRAGLISKSDYIKNHDVVVLQECFEVEACDAIRAGLASQYPYQTPT
;
A
#
# COMPACT_ATOMS: atom_id res chain seq x y z
N MET A 1 40.63 60.08 1.33
CA MET A 1 40.54 58.84 0.52
C MET A 1 39.38 58.02 1.08
N THR A 2 38.24 58.01 0.41
CA THR A 2 37.04 57.25 0.80
C THR A 2 37.05 55.90 0.10
N ALA A 3 37.17 54.81 0.85
CA ALA A 3 37.14 53.45 0.31
C ALA A 3 35.69 53.01 0.10
N ALA A 4 35.37 52.56 -1.12
CA ALA A 4 34.08 51.94 -1.43
C ALA A 4 34.08 50.48 -0.96
N VAL A 5 33.10 50.12 -0.14
CA VAL A 5 32.89 48.74 0.33
C VAL A 5 32.02 48.02 -0.70
N ALA A 6 32.58 47.04 -1.40
CA ALA A 6 31.85 46.19 -2.32
C ALA A 6 31.05 45.14 -1.52
N ALA A 7 29.73 45.16 -1.66
CA ALA A 7 28.86 44.14 -1.08
C ALA A 7 28.98 42.84 -1.90
N VAL A 8 29.50 41.78 -1.28
CA VAL A 8 29.52 40.44 -1.86
C VAL A 8 28.14 39.82 -1.69
N LEU A 9 27.45 39.55 -2.81
CA LEU A 9 26.21 38.79 -2.83
C LEU A 9 26.53 37.32 -2.59
N VAL A 10 26.24 36.83 -1.39
CA VAL A 10 26.35 35.40 -1.07
C VAL A 10 25.10 34.70 -1.62
N PRO A 11 25.21 33.66 -2.46
CA PRO A 11 24.05 32.91 -2.91
C PRO A 11 23.39 32.25 -1.69
N SER A 12 22.09 32.47 -1.54
CA SER A 12 21.30 31.75 -0.56
C SER A 12 21.24 30.28 -0.98
N LEU A 13 21.88 29.40 -0.21
CA LEU A 13 21.73 27.96 -0.38
C LEU A 13 20.31 27.58 0.09
N THR A 14 19.35 27.55 -0.82
CA THR A 14 18.09 26.83 -0.59
C THR A 14 18.44 25.35 -0.41
N SER A 15 18.29 24.83 0.80
CA SER A 15 18.30 23.39 1.02
C SER A 15 17.19 22.78 0.18
N ALA A 16 17.55 21.84 -0.70
CA ALA A 16 16.56 21.01 -1.35
C ALA A 16 15.82 20.24 -0.26
N GLN A 17 14.58 20.61 0.01
CA GLN A 17 13.73 19.87 0.90
C GLN A 17 13.47 18.52 0.22
N SER A 18 14.13 17.46 0.70
CA SER A 18 13.81 16.12 0.24
C SER A 18 12.35 15.87 0.60
N ASN A 19 11.47 15.90 -0.40
CA ASN A 19 10.14 15.35 -0.28
C ASN A 19 10.30 13.84 -0.11
N ASN A 20 10.67 13.40 1.09
CA ASN A 20 10.77 12.00 1.44
C ASN A 20 9.35 11.47 1.53
N ALA A 21 8.76 11.19 0.36
CA ALA A 21 7.54 10.42 0.28
C ALA A 21 7.77 9.12 1.06
N THR A 22 7.00 8.95 2.13
CA THR A 22 7.08 7.76 2.96
C THR A 22 6.26 6.68 2.26
N LEU A 23 6.92 5.61 1.83
CA LEU A 23 6.26 4.46 1.21
C LEU A 23 5.75 3.50 2.29
N SER A 24 4.46 3.21 2.28
CA SER A 24 3.80 2.29 3.20
C SER A 24 3.38 1.01 2.46
N ILE A 25 3.93 -0.13 2.90
CA ILE A 25 3.62 -1.45 2.32
C ILE A 25 3.08 -2.36 3.41
N LEU A 26 1.88 -2.90 3.20
CA LEU A 26 1.33 -3.96 4.03
C LEU A 26 1.59 -5.32 3.38
N SER A 27 2.05 -6.29 4.17
CA SER A 27 2.08 -7.70 3.77
C SER A 27 1.21 -8.50 4.73
N ASN A 28 0.24 -9.25 4.19
CA ASN A 28 -0.68 -10.07 4.96
C ASN A 28 -0.81 -11.46 4.32
N ASN A 29 -0.52 -12.49 5.10
CA ASN A 29 -0.92 -13.85 4.77
C ASN A 29 -2.39 -14.01 5.14
N VAL A 30 -3.25 -14.15 4.13
CA VAL A 30 -4.71 -14.22 4.30
C VAL A 30 -5.21 -15.65 4.58
N TYR A 31 -4.35 -16.66 4.42
CA TYR A 31 -4.67 -18.06 4.70
C TYR A 31 -5.97 -18.53 4.00
N PHE A 32 -6.12 -18.24 2.71
CA PHE A 32 -7.24 -18.71 1.89
C PHE A 32 -6.86 -20.02 1.22
N LEU A 33 -6.78 -21.08 2.02
CA LEU A 33 -6.52 -22.43 1.50
C LEU A 33 -7.69 -22.93 0.65
N SER A 34 -7.42 -23.77 -0.34
CA SER A 34 -8.44 -24.31 -1.25
C SER A 34 -9.60 -25.00 -0.51
N HIS A 35 -10.84 -24.65 -0.85
CA HIS A 35 -12.04 -25.32 -0.33
C HIS A 35 -12.09 -26.82 -0.63
N ASN A 36 -11.41 -27.29 -1.68
CA ASN A 36 -11.35 -28.72 -2.02
C ASN A 36 -10.76 -29.57 -0.90
N LEU A 37 -9.83 -29.00 -0.12
CA LEU A 37 -9.19 -29.65 1.02
C LEU A 37 -9.72 -29.11 2.36
N TYR A 38 -10.16 -27.85 2.37
CA TYR A 38 -10.45 -27.09 3.59
C TYR A 38 -11.77 -26.32 3.46
N PRO A 39 -12.93 -26.99 3.37
CA PRO A 39 -14.19 -26.34 3.00
C PRO A 39 -14.75 -25.37 4.06
N ASN A 40 -14.33 -25.48 5.33
CA ASN A 40 -14.98 -24.80 6.46
C ASN A 40 -14.06 -23.78 7.17
N TRP A 41 -13.08 -23.22 6.48
CA TRP A 41 -12.19 -22.18 7.03
C TRP A 41 -12.70 -20.74 6.83
N GLY A 42 -13.93 -20.62 6.33
CA GLY A 42 -14.63 -19.35 6.17
C GLY A 42 -13.95 -18.38 5.21
N GLN A 43 -13.27 -18.89 4.17
CA GLN A 43 -12.41 -18.11 3.29
C GLN A 43 -13.16 -16.91 2.68
N VAL A 44 -14.32 -17.15 2.06
CA VAL A 44 -15.13 -16.09 1.43
C VAL A 44 -15.64 -15.08 2.46
N THR A 45 -16.13 -15.56 3.60
CA THR A 45 -16.56 -14.68 4.69
C THR A 45 -15.41 -13.80 5.17
N ARG A 46 -14.22 -14.37 5.38
CA ARG A 46 -13.02 -13.62 5.80
C ARG A 46 -12.54 -12.66 4.72
N ALA A 47 -12.63 -13.00 3.43
CA ALA A 47 -12.33 -12.07 2.34
C ALA A 47 -13.20 -10.80 2.41
N GLY A 48 -14.50 -10.97 2.67
CA GLY A 48 -15.43 -9.85 2.88
C GLY A 48 -15.14 -9.03 4.15
N LEU A 49 -14.69 -9.67 5.23
CA LEU A 49 -14.32 -8.98 6.48
C LEU A 49 -12.99 -8.23 6.34
N ILE A 50 -11.98 -8.86 5.77
CA ILE A 50 -10.65 -8.29 5.57
C ILE A 50 -10.74 -7.05 4.68
N SER A 51 -11.43 -7.13 3.53
CA SER A 51 -11.57 -5.98 2.62
C SER A 51 -12.26 -4.76 3.25
N LYS A 52 -13.07 -4.95 4.29
CA LYS A 52 -13.76 -3.87 5.02
C LYS A 52 -12.97 -3.35 6.23
N SER A 53 -12.00 -4.12 6.72
CA SER A 53 -11.23 -3.81 7.92
C SER A 53 -10.38 -2.55 7.76
N ASP A 54 -10.09 -1.85 8.85
CA ASP A 54 -9.30 -0.60 8.78
C ASP A 54 -7.81 -0.86 8.59
N TYR A 55 -7.30 -2.01 9.04
CA TYR A 55 -5.86 -2.32 8.97
C TYR A 55 -5.35 -2.46 7.53
N ILE A 56 -6.22 -2.81 6.58
CA ILE A 56 -5.83 -2.99 5.18
C ILE A 56 -5.90 -1.70 4.36
N LYS A 57 -6.36 -0.59 4.96
CA LYS A 57 -6.56 0.70 4.27
C LYS A 57 -5.33 1.59 4.40
N ASN A 58 -5.24 2.61 3.54
CA ASN A 58 -4.24 3.68 3.62
C ASN A 58 -2.77 3.20 3.52
N HIS A 59 -2.53 2.10 2.81
CA HIS A 59 -1.20 1.71 2.35
C HIS A 59 -1.02 2.09 0.88
N ASP A 60 0.21 2.25 0.42
CA ASP A 60 0.49 2.47 -1.01
C ASP A 60 0.42 1.14 -1.78
N VAL A 61 0.85 0.05 -1.14
CA VAL A 61 0.84 -1.30 -1.70
C VAL A 61 0.40 -2.31 -0.64
N VAL A 62 -0.45 -3.26 -1.05
CA VAL A 62 -0.85 -4.42 -0.24
C VAL A 62 -0.40 -5.70 -0.93
N VAL A 63 0.34 -6.53 -0.20
CA VAL A 63 0.79 -7.85 -0.64
C VAL A 63 -0.03 -8.92 0.10
N LEU A 64 -0.77 -9.72 -0.66
CA LEU A 64 -1.56 -10.83 -0.11
C LEU A 64 -0.86 -12.15 -0.40
N GLN A 65 -0.63 -12.95 0.65
CA GLN A 65 -0.01 -14.28 0.57
C GLN A 65 -1.03 -15.38 0.91
N GLU A 66 -0.80 -16.59 0.40
CA GLU A 66 -1.71 -17.75 0.52
C GLU A 66 -3.15 -17.46 0.06
N CYS A 67 -3.26 -16.70 -1.02
CA CYS A 67 -4.50 -16.53 -1.75
C CYS A 67 -4.67 -17.69 -2.74
N PHE A 68 -5.01 -18.89 -2.26
CA PHE A 68 -5.12 -20.10 -3.10
C PHE A 68 -6.56 -20.45 -3.48
N GLU A 69 -7.53 -20.06 -2.67
CA GLU A 69 -8.95 -20.28 -2.92
C GLU A 69 -9.49 -19.18 -3.84
N VAL A 70 -9.86 -19.57 -5.07
CA VAL A 70 -10.19 -18.64 -6.16
C VAL A 70 -11.35 -17.72 -5.77
N GLU A 71 -12.41 -18.24 -5.18
CA GLU A 71 -13.60 -17.45 -4.86
C GLU A 71 -13.30 -16.36 -3.81
N ALA A 72 -12.58 -16.70 -2.74
CA ALA A 72 -12.17 -15.77 -1.70
C ALA A 72 -11.14 -14.76 -2.21
N CYS A 73 -10.24 -15.17 -3.11
CA CYS A 73 -9.28 -14.28 -3.75
C CYS A 73 -9.96 -13.25 -4.66
N ASP A 74 -10.93 -13.67 -5.45
CA ASP A 74 -11.73 -12.74 -6.27
C ASP A 74 -12.56 -11.81 -5.38
N ALA A 75 -13.15 -12.33 -4.30
CA ALA A 75 -13.93 -11.54 -3.35
C ALA A 75 -13.09 -10.45 -2.65
N ILE A 76 -11.90 -10.78 -2.15
CA ILE A 76 -11.04 -9.77 -1.50
C ILE A 76 -10.53 -8.73 -2.52
N ARG A 77 -10.18 -9.17 -3.74
CA ARG A 77 -9.75 -8.27 -4.84
C ARG A 77 -10.83 -7.27 -5.21
N ALA A 78 -12.06 -7.75 -5.40
CA ALA A 78 -13.21 -6.90 -5.70
C ALA A 78 -13.49 -5.93 -4.54
N GLY A 79 -13.43 -6.41 -3.29
CA GLY A 79 -13.65 -5.57 -2.11
C GLY A 79 -12.60 -4.47 -1.92
N LEU A 80 -11.37 -4.69 -2.39
CA LEU A 80 -10.26 -3.74 -2.31
C LEU A 80 -10.17 -2.79 -3.52
N ALA A 81 -10.87 -3.06 -4.61
CA ALA A 81 -10.70 -2.36 -5.89
C ALA A 81 -10.96 -0.84 -5.84
N SER A 82 -11.78 -0.35 -4.90
CA SER A 82 -12.04 1.09 -4.75
C SER A 82 -10.86 1.86 -4.18
N GLN A 83 -10.05 1.25 -3.31
CA GLN A 83 -8.84 1.84 -2.72
C GLN A 83 -7.57 1.43 -3.46
N TYR A 84 -7.57 0.22 -4.02
CA TYR A 84 -6.45 -0.39 -4.74
C TYR A 84 -6.89 -0.77 -6.17
N PRO A 85 -7.07 0.21 -7.07
CA PRO A 85 -7.59 -0.03 -8.41
C PRO A 85 -6.59 -0.72 -9.35
N TYR A 86 -5.29 -0.64 -9.05
CA TYR A 86 -4.23 -1.29 -9.83
C TYR A 86 -3.83 -2.61 -9.15
N GLN A 87 -4.24 -3.74 -9.74
CA GLN A 87 -4.00 -5.07 -9.18
C GLN A 87 -3.26 -5.96 -10.20
N THR A 88 -2.46 -6.91 -9.72
CA THR A 88 -1.77 -7.87 -10.59
C THR A 88 -2.78 -8.80 -11.27
N PRO A 89 -2.47 -9.40 -12.44
CA PRO A 89 -3.29 -10.47 -13.01
C PRO A 89 -3.41 -11.68 -12.07
N THR A 90 -4.47 -12.46 -12.24
CA THR A 90 -4.69 -13.80 -11.66
C THR A 90 -4.44 -14.87 -12.70
#